data_AF-A0A519H8I2-F1
#
_entry.id   AF-A0A519H8I2-F1
#
_cell.length_a   1.000
_cell.length_b   1.000
_cell.length_c   1.000
_cell.angle_alpha   90.00
_cell.angle_beta   90.00
_cell.angle_gamma   90.00
#
_symmetry.space_group_name_H-M   'P 1'
#
loop_
_entity.id
_entity.type
_entity.pdbx_description
1 polymer ?
#
loop_
_entity_poly.entity_id
_entity_poly.type
_entity_poly.pdbx_seq_one_letter_code
_entity_poly.pdbx_strand_id
1 'polypeptide(L)'
;PTEEDRRWFPDIAGSDWVKTLDYAMRNFKDESFVGQFLSPKVMRDFRLFSIRDHEKEAELEVAAIHDDSGYRALRESLSRQYDISCREPDIQVWNVNMRGDRSLTLRHTQRNNLPLHDGAEEVLKHVARLWGFDVHLESVDSQGSISRRWKASSPRPN
;
A
#
# COMPACT_ATOMS: atom_id res chain seq x y z
N PRO A 1 26.24 -20.47 0.03
CA PRO A 1 25.23 -20.43 1.11
C PRO A 1 25.84 -20.76 2.48
N THR A 2 25.63 -19.86 3.44
CA THR A 2 25.97 -20.02 4.86
C THR A 2 24.94 -20.90 5.57
N GLU A 3 25.18 -21.22 6.85
CA GLU A 3 24.21 -21.93 7.67
C GLU A 3 22.93 -21.09 7.90
N GLU A 4 23.07 -19.77 8.07
CA GLU A 4 21.95 -18.83 8.15
C GLU A 4 21.09 -18.88 6.89
N ASP A 5 21.71 -18.85 5.70
CA ASP A 5 20.98 -18.95 4.42
C ASP A 5 20.18 -20.26 4.32
N ARG A 6 20.75 -21.38 4.79
CA ARG A 6 20.06 -22.68 4.76
C ARG A 6 18.91 -22.78 5.76
N ARG A 7 19.01 -22.12 6.92
CA ARG A 7 17.91 -22.07 7.90
C ARG A 7 16.75 -21.22 7.40
N TRP A 8 17.06 -20.10 6.76
CA TRP A 8 16.06 -19.13 6.29
C TRP A 8 15.45 -19.52 4.95
N PHE A 9 16.20 -20.21 4.11
CA PHE A 9 15.80 -20.56 2.75
C PHE A 9 16.17 -22.00 2.40
N PRO A 10 15.64 -23.00 3.13
CA PRO A 10 16.04 -24.40 2.96
C PRO A 10 15.84 -24.90 1.52
N ASP A 11 14.79 -24.46 0.85
CA ASP A 11 14.42 -24.94 -0.49
C ASP A 11 15.27 -24.34 -1.62
N ILE A 12 15.91 -23.19 -1.39
CA ILE A 12 16.65 -22.45 -2.42
C ILE A 12 18.13 -22.25 -2.10
N ALA A 13 18.55 -22.43 -0.84
CA ALA A 13 19.95 -22.23 -0.43
C ALA A 13 20.88 -23.27 -1.07
N GLY A 14 21.63 -22.83 -2.08
CA GLY A 14 22.53 -23.69 -2.87
C GLY A 14 21.93 -24.17 -4.20
N SER A 15 20.71 -23.75 -4.52
CA SER A 15 20.10 -23.92 -5.84
C SER A 15 20.64 -22.92 -6.87
N ASP A 16 20.26 -23.09 -8.13
CA ASP A 16 20.53 -22.13 -9.20
C ASP A 16 19.78 -20.81 -8.95
N TRP A 17 20.54 -19.77 -8.58
CA TRP A 17 19.99 -18.46 -8.21
C TRP A 17 19.21 -17.80 -9.35
N VAL A 18 19.56 -18.06 -10.62
CA VAL A 18 18.87 -17.47 -11.77
C VAL A 18 17.48 -18.04 -11.89
N LYS A 19 17.33 -19.37 -11.75
CA LYS A 19 16.01 -20.03 -11.77
C LYS A 19 15.16 -19.61 -10.60
N THR A 20 15.75 -19.51 -9.41
CA THR A 20 15.06 -19.06 -8.20
C THR A 20 14.57 -17.62 -8.35
N LEU A 21 15.39 -16.72 -8.89
CA LEU A 21 15.01 -15.33 -9.11
C LEU A 21 13.96 -15.19 -10.21
N ASP A 22 14.11 -15.89 -11.34
CA ASP A 22 13.12 -15.88 -12.42
C ASP A 22 11.75 -16.41 -11.92
N TYR A 23 11.75 -17.48 -11.13
CA TYR A 23 10.54 -17.98 -10.48
C TYR A 23 9.95 -16.94 -9.52
N ALA A 24 10.78 -16.34 -8.67
CA ALA A 24 10.32 -15.35 -7.69
C ALA A 24 9.68 -14.13 -8.40
N MET A 25 10.33 -13.59 -9.42
CA MET A 25 9.85 -12.42 -10.17
C MET A 25 8.59 -12.71 -11.00
N ARG A 26 8.39 -13.95 -11.46
CA ARG A 26 7.19 -14.33 -12.21
C ARG A 26 5.98 -14.55 -11.32
N ASN A 27 6.18 -15.10 -10.13
CA ASN A 27 5.09 -15.55 -9.26
C ASN A 27 4.79 -14.60 -8.10
N PHE A 28 5.71 -13.70 -7.74
CA PHE A 28 5.56 -12.75 -6.64
C PHE A 28 5.91 -11.34 -7.13
N LYS A 29 4.93 -10.43 -7.11
CA LYS A 29 5.08 -9.07 -7.64
C LYS A 29 4.98 -7.97 -6.59
N ASP A 30 4.61 -8.33 -5.36
CA ASP A 30 4.17 -7.38 -4.33
C ASP A 30 4.93 -7.63 -3.01
N GLU A 31 4.28 -7.36 -1.88
CA GLU A 31 4.74 -7.60 -0.52
C GLU A 31 5.35 -9.00 -0.32
N SER A 32 4.77 -10.02 -0.96
CA SER A 32 5.16 -11.42 -0.84
C SER A 32 6.59 -11.68 -1.33
N PHE A 33 7.10 -10.89 -2.28
CA PHE A 33 8.49 -11.01 -2.74
C PHE A 33 9.47 -10.64 -1.62
N VAL A 34 9.26 -9.49 -0.98
CA VAL A 34 10.05 -9.04 0.18
C VAL A 34 9.86 -10.00 1.36
N GLY A 35 8.61 -10.38 1.61
CA GLY A 35 8.24 -11.31 2.68
C GLY A 35 8.87 -12.70 2.56
N GLN A 36 9.08 -13.19 1.34
CA GLN A 36 9.58 -14.56 1.11
C GLN A 36 11.05 -14.65 0.72
N PHE A 37 11.65 -13.61 0.13
CA PHE A 37 13.01 -13.68 -0.44
C PHE A 37 14.02 -12.70 0.16
N LEU A 38 13.61 -11.77 1.03
CA LEU A 38 14.57 -10.87 1.70
C LEU A 38 15.32 -11.61 2.83
N SER A 39 16.64 -11.73 2.68
CA SER A 39 17.50 -12.44 3.63
C SER A 39 18.05 -11.54 4.74
N PRO A 40 18.32 -12.08 5.95
CA PRO A 40 19.00 -11.37 7.03
C PRO A 40 20.33 -10.74 6.59
N LYS A 41 21.09 -11.46 5.75
CA LYS A 41 22.34 -10.96 5.19
C LYS A 41 22.13 -9.68 4.37
N VAL A 42 21.16 -9.67 3.46
CA VAL A 42 20.84 -8.47 2.65
C VAL A 42 20.35 -7.35 3.56
N MET A 43 19.49 -7.63 4.54
CA MET A 43 19.05 -6.63 5.50
C MET A 43 20.23 -5.98 6.25
N ARG A 44 21.23 -6.75 6.67
CA ARG A 44 22.46 -6.23 7.29
C ARG A 44 23.33 -5.45 6.33
N ASP A 45 23.58 -6.00 5.13
CA ASP A 45 24.46 -5.40 4.13
C ASP A 45 23.92 -4.02 3.70
N PHE A 46 22.60 -3.87 3.60
CA PHE A 46 21.92 -2.61 3.29
C PHE A 46 21.56 -1.77 4.53
N ARG A 47 21.89 -2.24 5.74
CA ARG A 47 21.57 -1.59 7.01
C ARG A 47 20.10 -1.20 7.14
N LEU A 48 19.20 -2.09 6.72
CA LEU A 48 17.76 -1.88 6.83
C LEU A 48 17.34 -1.91 8.30
N PHE A 49 16.50 -0.95 8.69
CA PHE A 49 15.91 -0.86 10.02
C PHE A 49 14.43 -0.51 9.89
N SER A 50 13.62 -0.96 10.84
CA SER A 50 12.22 -0.55 10.96
C SER A 50 12.06 0.26 12.23
N ILE A 51 11.47 1.44 12.11
CA ILE A 51 11.05 2.21 13.27
C ILE A 51 9.76 1.58 13.78
N ARG A 52 9.79 1.00 14.99
CA ARG A 52 8.57 0.60 15.70
C ARG A 52 8.06 1.83 16.43
N ASP A 53 7.07 2.49 15.85
CA ASP A 53 6.37 3.57 16.53
C ASP A 53 5.38 2.93 17.53
N HIS A 54 5.86 2.69 18.75
CA HIS A 54 4.97 2.42 19.87
C HIS A 54 4.47 3.76 20.39
N GLU A 55 3.23 4.11 20.03
CA GLU A 55 2.50 5.35 20.36
C GLU A 55 2.46 5.71 21.88
N LYS A 56 3.04 4.87 22.75
CA LYS A 56 3.12 5.05 24.21
C LYS A 56 4.52 5.34 24.74
N GLU A 57 5.56 5.34 23.91
CA GLU A 57 6.94 5.55 24.34
C GLU A 57 7.51 6.85 23.76
N ALA A 58 8.05 7.72 24.63
CA ALA A 58 8.54 9.05 24.27
C ALA A 58 9.87 9.04 23.50
N GLU A 59 10.46 7.87 23.29
CA GLU A 59 11.74 7.67 22.62
C GLU A 59 11.56 6.69 21.46
N LEU A 60 12.08 7.05 20.29
CA LEU A 60 12.15 6.15 19.14
C LEU A 60 13.27 5.13 19.40
N GLU A 61 12.92 3.97 19.96
CA GLU A 61 13.88 2.88 20.12
C GLU A 61 14.17 2.27 18.74
N VAL A 62 15.32 2.63 18.15
CA VAL A 62 15.90 1.87 17.05
C VAL A 62 16.37 0.56 17.67
N ALA A 63 15.47 -0.41 17.83
CA ALA A 63 15.81 -1.74 18.29
C ALA A 63 16.76 -2.37 17.26
N ALA A 64 18.06 -2.12 17.44
CA ALA A 64 19.17 -2.66 16.65
C ALA A 64 19.40 -4.15 16.96
N ILE A 65 18.35 -4.87 17.35
CA ILE A 65 18.41 -6.28 17.69
C ILE A 65 18.22 -7.06 16.39
N HIS A 66 19.32 -7.17 15.65
CA HIS A 66 19.44 -7.95 14.44
C HIS A 66 19.60 -9.45 14.76
N ASP A 67 18.65 -10.00 15.50
CA ASP A 67 18.50 -11.44 15.75
C ASP A 67 17.44 -12.06 14.83
N ASP A 68 17.27 -13.39 14.88
CA ASP A 68 16.31 -14.10 14.02
C ASP A 68 14.87 -13.55 14.16
N SER A 69 14.47 -13.09 15.35
CA SER A 69 13.14 -12.52 15.59
C SER A 69 13.03 -11.09 15.04
N GLY A 70 14.08 -10.29 15.19
CA GLY A 70 14.19 -8.95 14.65
C GLY A 70 14.19 -8.93 13.13
N TYR A 71 14.89 -9.86 12.47
CA TYR A 71 14.83 -9.97 11.01
C TYR A 71 13.45 -10.38 10.51
N ARG A 72 12.72 -11.25 11.22
CA ARG A 72 11.34 -11.60 10.85
C ARG A 72 10.43 -10.38 10.94
N ALA A 73 10.51 -9.64 12.04
CA ALA A 73 9.73 -8.42 12.24
C ALA A 73 10.07 -7.32 11.22
N LEU A 74 11.36 -7.13 10.93
CA LEU A 74 11.85 -6.18 9.92
C LEU A 74 11.32 -6.56 8.53
N ARG A 75 11.41 -7.84 8.17
CA ARG A 75 10.90 -8.36 6.89
C ARG A 75 9.39 -8.15 6.76
N GLU A 76 8.63 -8.43 7.80
CA GLU A 76 7.19 -8.21 7.84
C GLU A 76 6.84 -6.71 7.70
N SER A 77 7.57 -5.84 8.40
CA SER A 77 7.40 -4.39 8.32
C SER A 77 7.69 -3.85 6.91
N LEU A 78 8.80 -4.27 6.31
CA LEU A 78 9.18 -3.87 4.95
C LEU A 78 8.20 -4.43 3.89
N SER A 79 7.74 -5.67 4.08
CA SER A 79 6.71 -6.29 3.26
C SER A 79 5.44 -5.44 3.25
N ARG A 80 4.95 -5.01 4.42
CA ARG A 80 3.77 -4.13 4.53
C ARG A 80 3.95 -2.77 3.87
N GLN A 81 5.16 -2.18 3.92
CA GLN A 81 5.43 -0.89 3.26
C GLN A 81 5.43 -1.00 1.73
N TYR A 82 5.79 -2.17 1.20
CA TYR A 82 5.78 -2.47 -0.23
C TYR A 82 4.44 -3.01 -0.75
N ASP A 83 3.45 -3.20 0.13
CA ASP A 83 2.10 -3.56 -0.26
C ASP A 83 1.52 -2.46 -1.15
N ILE A 84 1.43 -2.72 -2.46
CA ILE A 84 0.84 -1.81 -3.45
C ILE A 84 -0.63 -1.50 -3.09
N SER A 85 -1.30 -2.40 -2.37
CA SER A 85 -2.64 -2.23 -1.81
C SER A 85 -2.71 -1.17 -0.69
N CYS A 86 -1.57 -0.73 -0.14
CA CYS A 86 -1.49 0.43 0.74
C CYS A 86 -1.31 1.76 -0.01
N ARG A 87 -0.96 1.71 -1.30
CA ARG A 87 -0.70 2.89 -2.13
C ARG A 87 -1.91 3.33 -2.94
N GLU A 88 -2.74 2.38 -3.36
CA GLU A 88 -3.94 2.67 -4.12
C GLU A 88 -5.11 3.01 -3.18
N PRO A 89 -5.73 4.19 -3.33
CA PRO A 89 -6.89 4.53 -2.54
C PRO A 89 -8.08 3.65 -2.93
N ASP A 90 -8.78 3.10 -1.93
CA ASP A 90 -10.03 2.35 -2.14
C ASP A 90 -11.15 3.33 -2.48
N ILE A 91 -11.43 3.50 -3.79
CA ILE A 91 -12.48 4.38 -4.30
C ILE A 91 -13.52 3.53 -5.04
N GLN A 92 -14.76 3.61 -4.59
CA GLN A 92 -15.87 2.82 -5.10
C GLN A 92 -16.99 3.70 -5.63
N VAL A 93 -17.72 3.20 -6.64
CA VAL A 93 -18.97 3.82 -7.07
C VAL A 93 -20.04 3.54 -6.02
N TRP A 94 -20.42 4.57 -5.28
CA TRP A 94 -21.38 4.45 -4.18
C TRP A 94 -22.82 4.64 -4.64
N ASN A 95 -23.06 5.62 -5.52
CA ASN A 95 -24.39 5.90 -6.04
C ASN A 95 -24.34 6.52 -7.43
N VAL A 96 -25.40 6.31 -8.21
CA VAL A 96 -25.63 6.93 -9.52
C VAL A 96 -27.05 7.47 -9.56
N ASN A 97 -27.21 8.79 -9.66
CA ASN A 97 -28.53 9.42 -9.69
C ASN A 97 -29.16 9.39 -11.09
N MET A 98 -29.53 8.20 -11.59
CA MET A 98 -30.02 8.04 -12.96
C MET A 98 -31.32 8.79 -13.28
N ARG A 99 -32.14 9.13 -12.28
CA ARG A 99 -33.45 9.78 -12.48
C ARG A 99 -33.43 11.30 -12.31
N GLY A 100 -32.37 11.85 -11.73
CA GLY A 100 -32.24 13.28 -11.48
C GLY A 100 -31.18 13.92 -12.37
N ASP A 101 -30.17 14.48 -11.73
CA ASP A 101 -29.07 15.19 -12.38
C ASP A 101 -28.01 14.26 -13.02
N ARG A 102 -28.21 12.93 -12.95
CA ARG A 102 -27.26 11.92 -13.43
C ARG A 102 -25.90 12.02 -12.76
N SER A 103 -25.84 12.59 -11.56
CA SER A 103 -24.59 12.68 -10.82
C SER A 103 -24.07 11.31 -10.36
N LEU A 104 -22.74 11.19 -10.33
CA LEU A 104 -22.02 10.02 -9.81
C LEU A 104 -21.47 10.35 -8.43
N THR A 105 -21.75 9.51 -7.44
CA THR A 105 -21.11 9.59 -6.12
C THR A 105 -20.06 8.49 -6.01
N LEU A 106 -18.81 8.89 -5.86
CA LEU A 106 -17.68 8.06 -5.49
C LEU A 106 -17.47 8.13 -3.97
N ARG A 107 -17.08 7.01 -3.38
CA ARG A 107 -16.71 6.92 -1.96
C ARG A 107 -15.31 6.38 -1.83
N HIS A 108 -14.46 7.13 -1.14
CA HIS A 108 -13.14 6.72 -0.70
C HIS A 108 -13.20 6.23 0.75
N THR A 109 -12.71 5.03 1.03
CA THR A 109 -12.59 4.51 2.40
C THR A 109 -11.19 4.73 2.93
N GLN A 110 -11.03 5.51 4.00
CA GLN A 110 -9.72 5.77 4.58
C GLN A 110 -9.20 4.54 5.32
N ARG A 111 -8.10 3.97 4.80
CA ARG A 111 -7.32 2.96 5.52
C ARG A 111 -6.29 3.67 6.40
N ASN A 112 -6.21 3.30 7.68
CA ASN A 112 -5.25 3.86 8.65
C ASN A 112 -5.27 5.41 8.76
N ASN A 113 -6.44 6.03 8.59
CA ASN A 113 -6.60 7.50 8.58
C ASN A 113 -5.74 8.24 7.54
N LEU A 114 -5.25 7.55 6.50
CA LEU A 114 -4.51 8.20 5.42
C LEU A 114 -5.50 9.02 4.55
N PRO A 115 -5.27 10.34 4.37
CA PRO A 115 -6.09 11.15 3.49
C PRO A 115 -5.72 10.91 2.03
N LEU A 116 -6.66 11.22 1.12
CA LEU A 116 -6.34 11.33 -0.30
C LEU A 116 -5.34 12.46 -0.53
N HIS A 117 -4.45 12.25 -1.51
CA HIS A 117 -3.51 13.29 -1.93
C HIS A 117 -4.26 14.45 -2.60
N ASP A 118 -3.68 15.66 -2.53
CA ASP A 118 -4.26 16.90 -3.05
C ASP A 118 -4.54 16.87 -4.57
N GLY A 119 -3.87 15.97 -5.32
CA GLY A 119 -4.15 15.72 -6.73
C GLY A 119 -5.50 15.04 -7.03
N ALA A 120 -6.24 14.59 -6.01
CA ALA A 120 -7.54 13.93 -6.17
C ALA A 120 -8.58 14.82 -6.88
N GLU A 121 -8.50 16.15 -6.70
CA GLU A 121 -9.42 17.08 -7.35
C GLU A 121 -9.23 17.12 -8.88
N GLU A 122 -7.99 17.08 -9.36
CA GLU A 122 -7.69 17.06 -10.79
C GLU A 122 -8.15 15.76 -11.46
N VAL A 123 -7.93 14.62 -10.78
CA VAL A 123 -8.44 13.32 -11.24
C VAL A 123 -9.97 13.35 -11.31
N LEU A 124 -10.63 13.94 -10.31
CA LEU A 124 -12.09 14.04 -10.28
C LEU A 124 -12.64 14.87 -11.45
N LYS A 125 -11.95 15.93 -11.88
CA LYS A 125 -12.30 16.70 -13.09
C LYS A 125 -12.26 15.84 -14.35
N HIS A 126 -11.28 14.93 -14.46
CA HIS A 126 -11.23 13.98 -15.58
C HIS A 126 -12.37 12.96 -15.52
N VAL A 127 -12.69 12.44 -14.34
CA VAL A 127 -13.84 11.54 -14.17
C VAL A 127 -15.14 12.24 -14.55
N ALA A 128 -15.35 13.50 -14.12
CA ALA A 128 -16.52 14.27 -14.50
C ALA A 128 -16.63 14.52 -16.02
N ARG A 129 -15.49 14.74 -16.69
CA ARG A 129 -15.46 14.87 -18.16
C ARG A 129 -15.82 13.56 -18.87
N LEU A 130 -15.35 12.42 -18.38
CA LEU A 130 -15.66 11.11 -18.96
C LEU A 130 -17.11 10.69 -18.68
N TRP A 131 -17.61 10.98 -17.48
CA TRP A 131 -18.98 10.68 -17.08
C TRP A 131 -20.02 11.60 -17.73
N GLY A 132 -19.65 12.86 -17.99
CA GLY A 132 -20.50 13.86 -18.65
C GLY A 132 -21.44 14.62 -17.72
N PHE A 133 -21.53 14.24 -16.44
CA PHE A 133 -22.33 14.91 -15.39
C PHE A 133 -21.49 15.23 -14.15
N ASP A 134 -22.10 15.90 -13.17
CA ASP A 134 -21.45 16.21 -11.89
C ASP A 134 -20.99 14.93 -11.18
N VAL A 135 -19.79 14.96 -10.63
CA VAL A 135 -19.21 13.87 -9.84
C VAL A 135 -18.88 14.38 -8.45
N HIS A 136 -19.33 13.63 -7.45
CA HIS A 136 -19.08 13.87 -6.04
C HIS A 136 -18.14 12.79 -5.52
N LEU A 137 -17.15 13.16 -4.71
CA LEU A 137 -16.29 12.23 -4.01
C LEU A 137 -16.42 12.47 -2.51
N GLU A 138 -16.70 11.43 -1.75
CA GLU A 138 -16.75 11.47 -0.28
C GLU A 138 -15.65 10.58 0.29
N SER A 139 -14.79 11.10 1.15
CA SER A 139 -13.91 10.28 1.99
C SER A 139 -14.59 9.95 3.30
N VAL A 140 -14.64 8.67 3.65
CA VAL A 140 -15.18 8.17 4.91
C VAL A 140 -14.06 7.57 5.77
N ASP A 141 -14.10 7.84 7.07
CA ASP A 141 -13.20 7.23 8.04
C ASP A 141 -13.65 5.80 8.41
N SER A 142 -12.87 5.15 9.28
CA SER A 142 -13.17 3.80 9.78
C SER A 142 -14.45 3.71 10.63
N GLN A 143 -14.98 4.83 11.09
CA GLN A 143 -16.24 4.92 11.83
C GLN A 143 -17.44 5.25 10.90
N GLY A 144 -17.20 5.38 9.59
CA GLY A 144 -18.22 5.71 8.60
C GLY A 144 -18.59 7.19 8.55
N SER A 145 -17.86 8.05 9.25
CA SER A 145 -18.06 9.50 9.21
C SER A 145 -17.34 10.09 8.00
N ILE A 146 -17.98 11.08 7.36
CA ILE A 146 -17.41 11.73 6.18
C ILE A 146 -16.36 12.73 6.63
N SER A 147 -15.10 12.48 6.31
CA SER A 147 -13.96 13.33 6.67
C SER A 147 -13.73 14.45 5.66
N ARG A 148 -13.99 14.21 4.38
CA ARG A 148 -13.83 15.21 3.31
C ARG A 148 -14.79 14.97 2.15
N ARG A 149 -15.19 16.04 1.46
CA ARG A 149 -16.01 15.98 0.25
C ARG A 149 -15.41 16.83 -0.86
N TRP A 150 -15.45 16.33 -2.09
CA TRP A 150 -15.11 17.06 -3.30
C TRP A 150 -16.27 17.00 -4.28
N LYS A 151 -16.36 18.02 -5.13
CA LYS A 151 -17.31 18.06 -6.24
C LYS A 151 -16.58 18.55 -7.48
N ALA A 152 -16.69 17.79 -8.57
CA ALA A 152 -16.30 18.24 -9.89
C ALA A 152 -17.54 18.34 -10.77
N SER A 153 -17.76 19.50 -11.36
CA SER A 153 -18.83 19.67 -12.34
C SER A 153 -18.34 19.31 -13.73
N SER A 154 -19.20 18.66 -14.50
CA SER A 154 -18.90 18.37 -15.91
C SER A 154 -18.76 19.69 -16.69
N PRO A 155 -17.72 19.86 -17.51
CA PRO A 155 -17.67 20.98 -18.44
C PRO A 155 -18.87 20.88 -19.38
N ARG A 156 -19.73 21.91 -19.37
CA ARG A 156 -20.92 21.95 -20.23
C ARG A 156 -20.48 21.72 -21.68
N PRO A 157 -21.14 20.82 -22.43
CA PRO A 157 -20.85 20.69 -23.85
C PRO A 157 -21.15 22.03 -24.53
N ASN A 158 -20.17 22.52 -25.31
CA ASN A 158 -20.39 23.62 -26.25
C ASN A 158 -21.37 23.20 -27.34
#